data_AF-A0A8S0PS68-F1
#
_entry.id   AF-A0A8S0PS68-F1
#
_cell.length_a   1.000
_cell.length_b   1.000
_cell.length_c   1.000
_cell.angle_alpha   90.00
_cell.angle_beta   90.00
_cell.angle_gamma   90.00
#
_symmetry.space_group_name_H-M   'P 1'
#
loop_
_entity.id
_entity.type
_entity.pdbx_description
1 polymer ?
#
loop_
_entity_poly.entity_id
_entity_poly.type
_entity_poly.pdbx_seq_one_letter_code
_entity_poly.pdbx_strand_id
1 'polypeptide(L)' 'MKVLIWNVRKIGKVEKQREAKDYIRAQEADLIGLVETKVRNGKAARITRCLGKDCSKAITVENEKPGTA' A
#
# COMPACT_ATOMS: atom_id res chain seq x y z
N MET A 1 9.11 4.90 -17.04
CA MET A 1 8.05 4.98 -16.01
C MET A 1 7.58 3.57 -15.70
N LYS A 2 7.93 3.03 -14.52
CA LYS A 2 7.57 1.69 -14.05
C LYS A 2 6.48 1.80 -13.00
N VAL A 3 5.36 1.11 -13.21
CA VAL A 3 4.19 1.13 -12.33
C VAL A 3 4.02 -0.25 -11.70
N LEU A 4 3.89 -0.29 -10.38
CA LEU A 4 3.59 -1.50 -9.60
C LEU A 4 2.17 -1.41 -9.04
N ILE A 5 1.29 -2.33 -9.43
CA ILE A 5 -0.01 -2.52 -8.77
C ILE A 5 0.06 -3.83 -8.01
N TRP A 6 -0.09 -3.78 -6.69
CA TRP A 6 0.05 -4.96 -5.85
C TRP A 6 -1.09 -5.11 -4.87
N ASN A 7 -1.75 -6.28 -4.92
CA ASN A 7 -2.69 -6.69 -3.89
C ASN A 7 -1.92 -7.30 -2.70
N VAL A 8 -1.86 -6.56 -1.59
CA VAL A 8 -1.08 -6.93 -0.41
C VAL A 8 -1.87 -7.76 0.62
N ARG A 9 -3.17 -7.99 0.38
CA ARG A 9 -4.09 -8.74 1.27
C ARG A 9 -3.78 -8.52 2.76
N LYS A 10 -4.14 -7.34 3.28
CA LYS A 10 -3.91 -6.87 4.66
C LYS A 10 -2.44 -6.57 4.99
N ILE A 11 -2.10 -5.30 5.14
CA ILE A 11 -0.74 -4.79 5.47
C ILE A 11 -0.62 -4.22 6.90
N GLY A 12 -1.61 -4.48 7.76
CA GLY A 12 -1.67 -3.89 9.10
C GLY A 12 -0.59 -4.37 10.09
N LYS A 13 0.09 -5.49 9.81
CA LYS A 13 1.18 -6.03 10.66
C LYS A 13 2.52 -5.38 10.29
N VAL A 14 3.35 -5.09 11.30
CA VAL A 14 4.68 -4.45 11.11
C VAL A 14 5.61 -5.30 10.25
N GLU A 15 5.61 -6.62 10.42
CA GLU A 15 6.40 -7.55 9.61
C GLU A 15 6.06 -7.46 8.13
N LYS A 16 4.76 -7.52 7.80
CA LYS A 16 4.28 -7.34 6.42
C LYS A 16 4.61 -5.97 5.84
N GLN A 17 4.67 -4.92 6.67
CA GLN A 17 5.09 -3.59 6.22
C GLN A 17 6.56 -3.55 5.84
N ARG A 18 7.43 -4.25 6.60
CA ARG A 18 8.84 -4.40 6.25
C ARG A 18 9.01 -5.19 4.96
N GLU A 19 8.37 -6.35 4.86
CA GLU A 19 8.41 -7.17 3.65
C GLU A 19 7.92 -6.39 2.41
N ALA A 20 6.80 -5.68 2.54
CA ALA A 20 6.27 -4.87 1.47
C ALA A 20 7.23 -3.74 1.06
N LYS A 21 7.88 -3.10 2.03
CA LYS A 21 8.87 -2.06 1.79
C LYS A 21 10.08 -2.60 1.01
N ASP A 22 10.61 -3.74 1.44
CA ASP A 22 11.79 -4.33 0.81
C ASP A 22 11.47 -4.78 -0.61
N TYR A 23 10.29 -5.39 -0.81
CA TYR A 23 9.79 -5.73 -2.14
C TYR A 23 9.63 -4.50 -3.04
N ILE A 24 8.96 -3.45 -2.56
CA ILE A 24 8.76 -2.20 -3.30
C ILE A 24 10.10 -1.58 -3.73
N ARG A 25 11.09 -1.56 -2.83
CA ARG A 25 12.42 -1.02 -3.12
C ARG A 25 13.14 -1.82 -4.20
N ALA A 26 13.06 -3.15 -4.13
CA ALA A 26 13.67 -4.02 -5.14
C ALA A 26 13.02 -3.88 -6.53
N GLN A 27 11.79 -3.37 -6.60
CA GLN A 27 11.12 -3.16 -7.89
C GLN A 27 11.55 -1.88 -8.60
N GLU A 28 12.20 -0.91 -7.94
CA GLU A 28 12.58 0.38 -8.56
C GLU A 28 11.41 1.03 -9.34
N ALA A 29 10.20 0.96 -8.76
CA ALA A 29 8.99 1.49 -9.40
C ALA A 29 8.81 2.98 -9.11
N ASP A 30 8.44 3.76 -10.14
CA ASP A 30 8.15 5.19 -10.05
C ASP A 30 6.77 5.47 -9.41
N LEU A 31 5.84 4.52 -9.56
CA LEU A 31 4.47 4.62 -9.06
C LEU A 31 4.01 3.28 -8.47
N ILE A 32 3.39 3.31 -7.29
CA ILE A 32 2.96 2.11 -6.57
C ILE A 32 1.50 2.24 -6.11
N GLY A 33 0.63 1.35 -6.61
CA GLY A 33 -0.74 1.18 -6.13
C GLY A 33 -0.85 -0.05 -5.23
N LEU A 34 -1.34 0.14 -4.00
CA LEU A 34 -1.58 -0.96 -3.06
C LEU A 34 -3.08 -1.20 -2.88
N VAL A 35 -3.52 -2.43 -3.15
CA VAL A 35 -4.93 -2.81 -3.10
C VAL A 35 -5.18 -3.79 -1.94
N GLU A 36 -6.39 -3.77 -1.38
CA GLU A 36 -6.82 -4.61 -0.25
C GLU A 36 -5.92 -4.50 0.99
N THR A 37 -5.41 -3.29 1.26
CA THR A 37 -4.55 -3.00 2.41
C THR A 37 -5.25 -3.27 3.75
N LYS A 38 -6.58 -3.15 3.79
CA LYS A 38 -7.42 -3.21 5.01
C LYS A 38 -6.94 -2.23 6.08
N VAL A 39 -6.44 -1.07 5.65
CA VAL A 39 -5.91 -0.02 6.51
C VAL A 39 -6.87 1.15 6.47
N ARG A 40 -7.47 1.46 7.62
CA ARG A 40 -8.33 2.63 7.78
C ARG A 40 -7.59 3.90 7.37
N ASN A 41 -8.28 4.85 6.73
CA ASN A 41 -7.71 6.11 6.24
C ASN A 41 -6.76 6.84 7.23
N GLY A 42 -7.12 6.94 8.51
CA GLY A 42 -6.26 7.60 9.52
C GLY A 42 -4.91 6.90 9.79
N LYS A 43 -4.73 5.66 9.32
CA LYS A 43 -3.48 4.89 9.42
C LYS A 43 -2.76 4.76 8.08
N ALA A 44 -3.39 5.14 6.96
CA ALA A 44 -2.81 5.03 5.62
C ALA A 44 -1.53 5.87 5.52
N ALA A 45 -1.56 7.14 5.91
CA ALA A 45 -0.40 8.04 5.89
C ALA A 45 0.81 7.50 6.67
N ARG A 46 0.56 6.78 7.79
CA ARG A 46 1.63 6.17 8.59
C ARG A 46 2.30 5.02 7.84
N ILE A 47 1.54 4.21 7.11
CA ILE A 47 2.07 3.09 6.34
C ILE A 47 2.78 3.60 5.09
N THR A 48 2.21 4.56 4.36
CA THR A 48 2.83 5.12 3.16
C THR A 48 4.15 5.81 3.49
N ARG A 49 4.25 6.52 4.63
CA ARG A 49 5.50 7.07 5.14
C ARG A 49 6.56 6.01 5.45
N CYS A 50 6.15 4.82 5.91
CA CYS A 50 7.07 3.71 6.17
C CYS A 50 7.65 3.12 4.88
N LEU A 51 6.93 3.19 3.75
CA LEU A 51 7.31 2.58 2.48
C LEU A 51 8.39 3.37 1.72
N GLY A 52 8.52 4.69 1.92
CA GLY A 52 9.65 5.49 1.41
C GLY A 52 9.29 6.93 1.06
N LYS A 53 10.30 7.80 0.89
CA LYS A 53 10.14 9.18 0.40
C LYS A 53 9.91 9.26 -1.12
N ASP A 54 10.36 8.24 -1.86
CA ASP A 54 10.35 8.22 -3.33
C ASP A 54 9.03 7.66 -3.90
N CYS A 55 8.19 7.05 -3.05
CA CYS A 55 6.88 6.53 -3.44
C CYS A 55 5.86 7.67 -3.52
N SER A 56 5.85 8.40 -4.64
CA SER A 56 5.12 9.66 -4.74
C SER A 56 3.60 9.56 -4.62
N LYS A 57 2.95 8.39 -4.79
CA LYS A 57 1.49 8.23 -4.55
C LYS A 57 1.16 6.79 -4.19
N ALA A 58 0.93 6.51 -2.91
CA ALA A 58 0.31 5.25 -2.50
C ALA A 58 -1.20 5.48 -2.44
N ILE A 59 -1.91 4.97 -3.45
CA ILE A 59 -3.37 5.01 -3.51
C ILE A 59 -3.87 3.79 -2.75
N THR A 60 -4.52 4.02 -1.61
CA THR A 60 -5.29 2.99 -0.91
C THR A 60 -6.69 2.95 -1.48
N VAL A 61 -7.01 1.91 -2.24
CA VAL A 61 -8.39 1.63 -2.66
C VAL A 61 -9.00 0.71 -1.61
N GLU A 62 -9.82 1.26 -0.71
CA GLU A 62 -10.73 0.44 0.08
C GLU A 62 -11.93 0.10 -0.82
N ASN A 63 -12.13 -1.17 -1.15
CA ASN A 63 -13.44 -1.62 -1.57
C ASN A 63 -14.37 -1.40 -0.38
N GLU A 64 -15.16 -0.33 -0.39
CA GLU A 64 -16.38 -0.28 0.40
C GLU A 64 -17.13 -1.58 0.07
N LYS A 65 -17.45 -2.38 1.10
CA LYS A 65 -18.39 -3.48 0.89
C LYS A 65 -19.64 -2.81 0.30
N PRO A 66 -20.21 -3.30 -0.83
CA PRO A 66 -21.53 -2.83 -1.25
C PRO A 66 -22.44 -3.00 -0.04
N GLY A 67 -23.02 -1.88 0.41
CA GLY A 67 -23.91 -1.88 1.55
C GLY A 67 -24.98 -2.92 1.33
N THR A 68 -25.14 -3.83 2.28
CA THR A 68 -26.29 -4.72 2.32
C THR A 68 -27.52 -3.82 2.41
N ALA A 69 -28.35 -3.86 1.37
CA ALA A 69 -29.65 -3.20 1.32
C ALA A 69 -30.57 -3.71 2.44
#